data_AF-A0AB39WX96-F1
#
_entry.id   AF-A0AB39WX96-F1
#
_cell.length_a   1.000
_cell.length_b   1.000
_cell.length_c   1.000
_cell.angle_alpha   90.00
_cell.angle_beta   90.00
_cell.angle_gamma   90.00
#
_symmetry.space_group_name_H-M   'P 1'
#
loop_
_entity.id
_entity.type
_entity.pdbx_description
1 polymer ?
#
loop_
_entity_poly.entity_id
_entity_poly.type
_entity_poly.pdbx_seq_one_letter_code
_entity_poly.pdbx_strand_id
1 'polypeptide(L)' 'MQAQHQSSSETKATTPARHLVATAIIGAAVIGYLVHKSPEARVRLESLSSMAQNLGELSERDAAVVAQLLAKSIVAGAN' A
#
# COMPACT_ATOMS: atom_id res chain seq x y z
N MET A 1 -3.40 52.43 0.06
CA MET A 1 -3.62 51.09 0.62
C MET A 1 -2.83 50.11 -0.25
N GLN A 2 -1.64 49.68 0.20
CA GLN A 2 -0.85 48.69 -0.55
C GLN A 2 -1.13 47.31 0.04
N ALA A 3 -1.72 46.41 -0.75
CA ALA A 3 -1.88 45.02 -0.38
C ALA A 3 -0.54 44.30 -0.64
N GLN A 4 0.14 43.91 0.43
CA GLN A 4 1.28 43.00 0.36
C GLN A 4 0.78 41.62 -0.07
N HIS A 5 0.89 41.31 -1.36
CA HIS A 5 0.85 39.93 -1.81
C HIS A 5 2.12 39.24 -1.31
N GLN A 6 2.02 38.57 -0.16
CA GLN A 6 2.99 37.56 0.24
C GLN A 6 2.86 36.37 -0.71
N SER A 7 3.49 36.48 -1.88
CA SER A 7 3.76 35.33 -2.75
C SER A 7 4.89 34.52 -2.12
N SER A 8 4.59 33.83 -1.01
CA SER A 8 5.47 32.77 -0.50
C SER A 8 5.25 31.54 -1.38
N SER A 9 6.04 31.44 -2.45
CA SER A 9 6.22 30.19 -3.19
C SER A 9 7.16 29.30 -2.39
N GLU A 10 6.77 28.94 -1.17
CA GLU A 10 7.31 27.73 -0.56
C GLU A 10 6.86 26.59 -1.45
N THR A 11 7.80 26.01 -2.20
CA THR A 11 7.61 24.71 -2.83
C THR A 11 7.22 23.76 -1.72
N LYS A 12 5.91 23.56 -1.55
CA LYS A 12 5.31 22.67 -0.57
C LYS A 12 6.04 21.34 -0.74
N ALA A 13 6.80 20.92 0.27
CA ALA A 13 7.49 19.64 0.24
C ALA A 13 6.41 18.56 0.06
N THR A 14 6.21 18.10 -1.17
CA THR A 14 5.20 17.11 -1.56
C THR A 14 5.66 15.71 -1.20
N THR A 15 6.28 15.54 -0.03
CA THR A 15 6.57 14.20 0.48
C THR A 15 5.23 13.53 0.75
N PRO A 16 4.84 12.51 -0.03
CA PRO A 16 3.58 11.82 0.21
C PRO A 16 3.59 11.27 1.64
N ALA A 17 2.43 11.34 2.31
CA ALA A 17 2.27 10.73 3.62
C ALA A 17 2.70 9.26 3.53
N ARG A 18 3.49 8.79 4.51
CA ARG A 18 4.07 7.43 4.50
C ARG A 18 3.02 6.35 4.27
N HIS A 19 1.83 6.53 4.83
CA HIS A 19 0.68 5.65 4.63
C HIS A 19 0.26 5.53 3.15
N LEU A 20 0.33 6.62 2.37
CA LEU A 20 0.02 6.59 0.94
C LEU A 20 1.08 5.82 0.16
N VAL A 21 2.34 5.95 0.55
CA VAL A 21 3.45 5.19 -0.05
C VAL A 21 3.30 3.71 0.29
N ALA A 22 3.01 3.37 1.54
CA ALA A 22 2.77 2.00 1.98
C ALA A 22 1.59 1.37 1.24
N THR A 23 0.48 2.10 1.12
CA THR A 23 -0.71 1.66 0.37
C THR A 23 -0.38 1.43 -1.11
N ALA A 24 0.38 2.33 -1.74
CA ALA A 24 0.79 2.17 -3.14
C ALA A 24 1.69 0.93 -3.34
N ILE A 25 2.65 0.70 -2.43
CA ILE A 25 3.53 -0.47 -2.46
C ILE A 25 2.73 -1.77 -2.29
N ILE A 26 1.79 -1.81 -1.35
CA ILE A 26 0.92 -2.97 -1.13
C ILE A 26 0.02 -3.18 -2.34
N GLY A 27 -0.57 -2.12 -2.90
CA GLY A 27 -1.39 -2.20 -4.12
C GLY A 27 -0.60 -2.79 -5.30
N ALA A 28 0.65 -2.36 -5.49
CA ALA A 28 1.52 -2.94 -6.51
C ALA A 28 1.82 -4.43 -6.24
N ALA A 29 2.03 -4.82 -4.99
CA ALA A 29 2.24 -6.22 -4.60
C ALA A 29 0.99 -7.08 -4.82
N VAL A 30 -0.20 -6.55 -4.55
CA VAL A 30 -1.49 -7.21 -4.81
C VAL A 30 -1.66 -7.48 -6.30
N ILE A 31 -1.42 -6.48 -7.15
CA ILE A 31 -1.51 -6.63 -8.61
C ILE A 31 -0.47 -7.66 -9.08
N GLY A 32 0.78 -7.55 -8.62
CA GLY A 32 1.84 -8.50 -8.94
C GLY A 32 1.47 -9.94 -8.59
N TYR A 33 0.86 -10.14 -7.42
CA TYR A 33 0.36 -11.45 -6.99
C TYR A 33 -0.79 -11.96 -7.87
N LEU A 34 -1.77 -11.11 -8.18
CA LEU A 34 -2.91 -11.48 -9.02
C LEU A 34 -2.51 -11.83 -10.46
N VAL A 35 -1.49 -11.15 -11.00
CA VAL A 35 -0.98 -11.38 -12.36
C VAL A 35 -0.14 -12.66 -12.43
N HIS A 36 0.83 -12.82 -11.53
CA HIS A 36 1.79 -13.92 -11.62
C HIS A 36 1.33 -15.19 -10.90
N LYS A 37 0.41 -15.07 -9.93
CA LYS A 37 -0.09 -16.16 -9.08
C LYS A 37 1.02 -17.06 -8.50
N SER A 38 2.21 -16.49 -8.29
CA SER A 38 3.36 -17.25 -7.80
C SER A 38 3.41 -17.27 -6.27
N PRO A 39 4.00 -18.32 -5.67
CA PRO A 39 4.25 -18.37 -4.23
C PRO A 39 5.16 -17.22 -3.76
N GLU A 40 6.11 -16.80 -4.59
CA GLU A 40 7.01 -15.69 -4.27
C GLU A 40 6.27 -14.37 -4.15
N ALA A 41 5.38 -14.05 -5.11
CA ALA A 41 4.57 -12.84 -5.07
C ALA A 41 3.62 -12.84 -3.86
N ARG A 42 3.17 -14.02 -3.44
CA ARG A 42 2.38 -14.21 -2.22
C ARG A 42 3.17 -13.85 -0.96
N VAL A 43 4.35 -14.45 -0.78
CA VAL A 43 5.22 -14.19 0.39
C VAL A 43 5.61 -12.71 0.45
N ARG A 44 5.85 -12.09 -0.71
CA ARG A 44 6.17 -10.67 -0.80
C ARG A 44 5.01 -9.78 -0.37
N LEU A 45 3.79 -10.10 -0.81
CA LEU A 45 2.57 -9.38 -0.40
C LEU A 45 2.29 -9.53 1.10
N GLU A 46 2.44 -10.73 1.64
CA GLU A 46 2.26 -11.01 3.07
C GLU A 46 3.28 -10.25 3.93
N SER A 47 4.56 -10.29 3.54
CA SER A 47 5.64 -9.61 4.26
C SER A 47 5.45 -8.09 4.27
N LEU A 48 5.09 -7.49 3.12
CA LEU A 48 4.87 -6.05 3.01
C LEU A 48 3.64 -5.60 3.81
N SER A 49 2.56 -6.40 3.79
CA SER A 49 1.33 -6.07 4.52
C SER A 49 1.53 -6.17 6.03
N SER A 50 2.24 -7.21 6.50
CA SER A 50 2.62 -7.36 7.91
C SER A 50 3.53 -6.21 8.37
N MET A 51 4.52 -5.85 7.56
CA MET A 51 5.42 -4.73 7.86
C MET A 51 4.66 -3.40 7.95
N ALA A 52 3.77 -3.11 7.00
CA ALA A 52 3.00 -1.87 7.00
C ALA A 52 2.00 -1.81 8.18
N GLN A 53 1.40 -2.94 8.56
CA GLN A 53 0.55 -3.01 9.75
C GLN A 53 1.35 -2.74 11.03
N ASN A 54 2.52 -3.35 11.18
CA ASN A 54 3.40 -3.12 12.35
C ASN A 54 3.89 -1.68 12.46
N LEU A 55 4.05 -0.99 11.32
CA LEU A 55 4.44 0.42 11.28
C LEU A 55 3.25 1.37 11.48
N GLY A 56 2.01 0.86 11.58
CA GLY A 56 0.80 1.69 11.64
C GLY A 56 0.47 2.38 10.32
N GLU A 57 1.11 1.97 9.23
CA GLU A 57 0.98 2.54 7.89
C GLU A 57 -0.05 1.77 7.04
N LEU A 58 -0.73 0.78 7.61
CA LEU A 58 -1.82 0.06 6.97
C LEU A 58 -2.98 -0.04 7.95
N SER A 59 -4.18 0.32 7.50
CA SER A 59 -5.37 0.19 8.33
C SER A 59 -5.71 -1.29 8.53
N GLU A 60 -6.36 -1.62 9.65
CA GLU A 60 -6.85 -2.98 9.92
C GLU A 60 -7.77 -3.50 8.82
N ARG A 61 -8.57 -2.60 8.21
CA ARG A 61 -9.46 -2.94 7.10
C ARG A 61 -8.68 -3.36 5.86
N ASP A 62 -7.65 -2.61 5.50
CA ASP A 62 -6.82 -2.92 4.33
C ASP A 62 -6.03 -4.21 4.56
N ALA A 63 -5.49 -4.41 5.76
CA ALA A 63 -4.84 -5.66 6.15
C ALA A 63 -5.81 -6.86 6.06
N ALA A 64 -7.06 -6.70 6.50
CA ALA A 64 -8.07 -7.75 6.40
C ALA A 64 -8.44 -8.07 4.94
N VAL A 65 -8.44 -7.09 4.04
CA VAL A 65 -8.66 -7.32 2.60
C VAL A 65 -7.51 -8.14 2.01
N VAL A 66 -6.26 -7.80 2.33
CA VAL A 66 -5.11 -8.58 1.85
C VAL A 66 -5.12 -10.01 2.41
N ALA A 67 -5.43 -10.18 3.70
CA ALA A 67 -5.54 -11.50 4.32
C ALA A 67 -6.62 -12.37 3.65
N GLN A 68 -7.80 -11.79 3.37
CA GLN A 68 -8.86 -12.46 2.63
C GLN A 68 -8.44 -12.83 1.21
N LEU A 69 -7.70 -11.94 0.52
CA LEU A 69 -7.19 -12.21 -0.82
C LEU A 69 -6.23 -13.41 -0.83
N LEU A 70 -5.29 -13.44 0.11
CA LEU A 70 -4.34 -14.53 0.30
C LEU A 70 -5.06 -15.86 0.62
N ALA A 71 -6.06 -15.81 1.51
CA ALA A 71 -6.87 -16.97 1.87
C ALA A 71 -7.69 -17.50 0.68
N LYS A 72 -8.27 -16.61 -0.14
CA LYS A 72 -9.06 -17.00 -1.31
C LYS A 72 -8.20 -17.60 -2.42
N SER A 73 -6.99 -17.09 -2.62
CA SER A 73 -6.08 -17.63 -3.64
C SER A 73 -5.55 -19.02 -3.30
N ILE A 74 -5.50 -19.42 -2.03
CA ILE A 74 -5.20 -20.80 -1.63
C ILE A 74 -6.20 -21.78 -2.25
N VAL A 75 -7.48 -21.39 -2.27
CA VAL A 75 -8.57 -22.23 -2.79
C VAL A 75 -8.56 -22.30 -4.31
N ALA A 76 -8.13 -21.23 -4.99
CA ALA A 76 -8.14 -21.18 -6.46
C ALA A 76 -6.93 -21.86 -7.13
N GLY A 77 -5.84 -22.13 -6.39
CA GLY A 77 -4.65 -22.82 -6.89
C GLY A 77 -4.68 -24.35 -6.77
N ALA A 78 -5.79 -24.92 -6.29
CA ALA A 78 -5.98 -26.35 -6.06
C ALA A 78 -6.86 -27.04 -7.13
N ASN A 79 -7.10 -26.40 -8.28
CA ASN A 79 -7.88 -26.96 -9.39
C ASN A 79 -6.99 -27.15 -10.62
#